data_AF-A0A814N3Y8-F1
#
_entry.id   AF-A0A814N3Y8-F1
#
_cell.length_a   1.000
_cell.length_b   1.000
_cell.length_c   1.000
_cell.angle_alpha   90.00
_cell.angle_beta   90.00
_cell.angle_gamma   90.00
#
_symmetry.space_group_name_H-M   'P 1'
#
loop_
_entity.id
_entity.type
_entity.pdbx_description
1 polymer ?
#
loop_
_entity_poly.entity_id
_entity_poly.type
_entity_poly.pdbx_seq_one_letter_code
_entity_poly.pdbx_strand_id
1 'polypeptide(L)'
;MTTPDTLIHELQRNTSKEKRKEWRKNMSDRTFSLEDPPNTDEFNISSSSLRQDQSSLECRIEHIPFYSWIESNLILLRNNLVRRGLNEQEIIDKEQTITDSLKACLKDLNDAELRENDLLQARIRATLDECQHLNRLLKLDHSIEKIENENLPLLEQLNRANELLDRINQVLKEKVEEINQLKVIEEKLCHKLDEKVINFDSDVDDMPYDQRQDILEKHINDLQNLQNERSSAIEQARNQIHEMKTELDLNNTYNQPNDDQQVLNLIDGPVHLIELSKTNVQRLLTIANQLHTIYQENRMKAEHLVATLNALYERLNLIESDRHIKLPLDKPHRPVNLSLLEKEIDRCKELRRQNMRTYIENIRDEIFAQYEKCFYGREQMESFLPLYSNDFTEELLEEHEKELEEINMYYNHNEQLFANLANWHEVWAEYREFQRQASDPERFKRRGYSAVQEEKQRKHLEFTLKKVQDTVLQLSKDYETEFGHQFLIEGVPVQDFFNHEKENYSQEKEIEKARKQLARGQTPTTSHVQANIKRLEISSKTPGRQQTNLGKETEIKPTTPFRPASAVHKR
;
A
#
# COMPACT_ATOMS: atom_id res chain seq x y z
N MET A 1 -16.73 -24.38 35.05
CA MET A 1 -17.77 -24.31 36.08
C MET A 1 -19.07 -24.01 35.38
N THR A 2 -19.82 -25.05 35.00
CA THR A 2 -21.15 -24.92 34.40
C THR A 2 -22.15 -24.59 35.50
N THR A 3 -22.98 -23.58 35.27
CA THR A 3 -23.92 -23.03 36.25
C THR A 3 -25.08 -24.00 36.49
N PRO A 4 -25.67 -24.04 37.72
CA PRO A 4 -26.76 -24.95 38.07
C PRO A 4 -27.96 -24.89 37.11
N ASP A 5 -28.22 -23.72 36.51
CA ASP A 5 -29.33 -23.51 35.57
C ASP A 5 -29.14 -24.23 34.22
N THR A 6 -27.90 -24.43 33.77
CA THR A 6 -27.63 -25.19 32.54
C THR A 6 -27.90 -26.68 32.69
N LEU A 7 -27.66 -27.24 33.88
CA LEU A 7 -27.96 -28.64 34.20
C LEU A 7 -29.46 -28.92 34.34
N ILE A 8 -30.23 -27.97 34.87
CA ILE A 8 -31.68 -28.09 35.01
C ILE A 8 -32.37 -28.00 33.63
N HIS A 9 -31.91 -27.12 32.75
CA HIS A 9 -32.42 -27.02 31.38
C HIS A 9 -32.07 -28.24 30.52
N GLU A 10 -30.88 -28.83 30.68
CA GLU A 10 -30.53 -30.09 29.99
C GLU A 10 -31.33 -31.30 30.51
N LEU A 11 -31.59 -31.38 31.82
CA LEU A 11 -32.44 -32.43 32.41
C LEU A 11 -33.91 -32.32 31.96
N GLN A 12 -34.44 -31.11 31.82
CA GLN A 12 -35.80 -30.90 31.28
C GLN A 12 -35.88 -31.16 29.76
N ARG A 13 -34.81 -30.87 29.01
CA ARG A 13 -34.74 -31.14 27.56
C ARG A 13 -34.58 -32.63 27.26
N ASN A 14 -33.87 -33.37 28.10
CA ASN A 14 -33.70 -34.83 27.95
C ASN A 14 -34.97 -35.60 28.34
N THR A 15 -35.67 -35.21 29.41
CA THR A 15 -36.97 -35.83 29.79
C THR A 15 -38.08 -35.58 28.76
N SER A 16 -38.07 -34.44 28.07
CA SER A 16 -39.03 -34.14 26.99
C SER A 16 -38.70 -34.87 25.67
N LYS A 17 -37.41 -35.12 25.39
CA LYS A 17 -36.97 -35.96 24.27
C LYS A 17 -37.22 -37.46 24.52
N GLU A 18 -37.08 -37.95 25.74
CA GLU A 18 -37.41 -39.32 26.14
C GLU A 18 -38.92 -39.58 26.06
N LYS A 19 -39.77 -38.67 26.55
CA LYS A 19 -41.23 -38.76 26.40
C LYS A 19 -41.68 -38.76 24.93
N ARG A 20 -41.00 -38.00 24.05
CA ARG A 20 -41.26 -37.99 22.59
C ARG A 20 -40.76 -39.27 21.89
N LYS A 21 -39.67 -39.90 22.36
CA LYS A 21 -39.20 -41.21 21.87
C LYS A 21 -40.10 -42.36 22.32
N GLU A 22 -40.60 -42.31 23.56
CA GLU A 22 -41.52 -43.30 24.14
C GLU A 22 -42.90 -43.25 23.45
N TRP A 23 -43.38 -42.05 23.11
CA TRP A 23 -44.59 -41.86 22.29
C TRP A 23 -44.44 -42.38 20.85
N ARG A 24 -43.28 -42.17 20.20
CA ARG A 24 -43.00 -42.73 18.85
C ARG A 24 -42.83 -44.25 18.86
N LYS A 25 -42.26 -44.82 19.92
CA LYS A 25 -42.12 -46.28 20.08
C LYS A 25 -43.50 -46.95 20.28
N ASN A 26 -44.39 -46.34 21.07
CA ASN A 26 -45.77 -46.80 21.23
C ASN A 26 -46.62 -46.69 19.95
N MET A 27 -46.28 -45.79 19.02
CA MET A 27 -46.92 -45.73 17.69
C MET A 27 -46.40 -46.78 16.72
N SER A 28 -45.11 -47.16 16.79
CA SER A 28 -44.52 -48.13 15.86
C SER A 28 -44.91 -49.59 16.16
N ASP A 29 -45.23 -49.92 17.41
CA ASP A 29 -45.60 -51.29 17.85
C ASP A 29 -47.09 -51.62 17.66
N ARG A 30 -47.89 -50.73 17.09
CA ARG A 30 -49.29 -51.00 16.69
C ARG A 30 -49.45 -51.00 15.17
N THR A 31 -48.70 -51.89 14.52
CA THR A 31 -49.08 -52.42 13.20
C THR A 31 -49.72 -53.78 13.43
N PHE A 32 -51.05 -53.86 13.34
CA PHE A 32 -51.74 -55.14 13.17
C PHE A 32 -52.39 -55.10 11.79
N SER A 33 -51.99 -56.06 10.96
CA SER A 33 -52.36 -56.21 9.55
C SER A 33 -53.87 -56.11 9.34
N LEU A 34 -54.29 -55.19 8.47
CA LEU A 34 -55.52 -55.33 7.70
C LEU A 34 -55.17 -56.20 6.49
N GLU A 35 -55.66 -57.43 6.44
CA GLU A 35 -55.80 -58.17 5.19
C GLU A 35 -56.99 -57.59 4.39
N ASP A 36 -56.84 -57.61 3.06
CA ASP A 36 -57.71 -57.02 2.04
C ASP A 36 -59.20 -57.40 2.09
N PRO A 37 -60.10 -56.58 1.51
CA PRO A 37 -61.54 -56.76 1.60
C PRO A 37 -62.06 -57.74 0.53
N PRO A 38 -63.17 -58.46 0.77
CA PRO A 38 -64.00 -58.95 -0.32
C PRO A 38 -65.21 -58.03 -0.52
N ASN A 39 -65.29 -57.55 -1.77
CA ASN A 39 -66.49 -57.26 -2.56
C ASN A 39 -67.66 -56.52 -1.90
N THR A 40 -67.82 -55.30 -2.40
CA THR A 40 -69.11 -54.66 -2.68
C THR A 40 -70.14 -55.66 -3.21
N ASP A 41 -71.29 -55.73 -2.55
CA ASP A 41 -72.56 -55.62 -3.24
C ASP A 41 -73.66 -55.16 -2.25
N GLU A 42 -74.39 -54.15 -2.72
CA GLU A 42 -75.75 -53.78 -2.33
C GLU A 42 -76.04 -53.51 -0.85
N PHE A 43 -76.09 -52.22 -0.47
CA PHE A 43 -77.32 -51.65 0.09
C PHE A 43 -77.29 -50.12 -0.05
N ASN A 44 -77.87 -49.68 -1.16
CA ASN A 44 -78.23 -48.30 -1.41
C ASN A 44 -79.46 -47.99 -0.53
N ILE A 45 -79.25 -47.40 0.65
CA ILE A 45 -80.36 -46.80 1.43
C ILE A 45 -80.17 -45.29 1.43
N SER A 46 -80.97 -44.69 0.54
CA SER A 46 -81.27 -43.28 0.42
C SER A 46 -81.33 -42.57 1.78
N SER A 47 -80.58 -41.48 1.84
CA SER A 47 -80.63 -40.41 2.83
C SER A 47 -82.01 -39.72 2.82
N SER A 48 -83.00 -40.35 3.45
CA SER A 48 -84.31 -39.71 3.68
C SER A 48 -85.16 -40.45 4.72
N SER A 49 -84.63 -40.73 5.91
CA SER A 49 -85.49 -41.10 7.06
C SER A 49 -84.77 -41.03 8.42
N LEU A 50 -84.22 -39.87 8.78
CA LEU A 50 -83.88 -39.57 10.19
C LEU A 50 -84.56 -38.26 10.60
N ARG A 51 -85.88 -38.28 10.57
CA ARG A 51 -86.73 -37.38 11.35
C ARG A 51 -87.79 -38.24 12.00
N GLN A 52 -87.49 -38.80 13.18
CA GLN A 52 -88.44 -39.00 14.25
C GLN A 52 -87.75 -39.66 15.45
N ASP A 53 -88.00 -39.05 16.61
CA ASP A 53 -88.07 -39.66 17.93
C ASP A 53 -86.78 -40.14 18.61
N GLN A 54 -86.08 -39.19 19.26
CA GLN A 54 -85.22 -39.48 20.41
C GLN A 54 -86.02 -39.76 21.71
N SER A 55 -87.35 -39.80 21.66
CA SER A 55 -88.22 -40.12 22.81
C SER A 55 -88.82 -41.53 22.78
N SER A 56 -88.36 -42.41 21.89
CA SER A 56 -88.91 -43.78 21.77
C SER A 56 -87.89 -44.80 21.26
N LEU A 57 -86.67 -44.79 21.80
CA LEU A 57 -85.90 -46.02 21.88
C LEU A 57 -86.21 -46.68 23.22
N GLU A 58 -87.47 -47.15 23.37
CA GLU A 58 -87.71 -48.25 24.28
C GLU A 58 -86.76 -49.36 23.89
N CYS A 59 -86.01 -49.87 24.86
CA CYS A 59 -85.05 -50.94 24.71
C CYS A 59 -85.74 -52.14 24.02
N ARG A 60 -85.70 -52.20 22.69
CA ARG A 60 -86.07 -53.40 21.93
C ARG A 60 -84.92 -54.37 22.06
N ILE A 61 -84.74 -54.89 23.28
CA ILE A 61 -84.20 -56.22 23.47
C ILE A 61 -85.26 -57.10 22.79
N GLU A 62 -85.12 -57.33 21.49
CA GLU A 62 -85.81 -58.41 20.79
C GLU A 62 -85.25 -59.74 21.28
N HIS A 63 -85.40 -59.99 22.58
CA HIS A 63 -85.34 -61.30 23.18
C HIS A 63 -86.12 -61.27 24.49
N ILE A 64 -87.43 -61.43 24.33
CA ILE A 64 -88.37 -62.04 25.27
C ILE A 64 -87.76 -63.24 26.07
N PRO A 65 -86.73 -63.99 25.59
CA PRO A 65 -86.00 -64.95 26.40
C PRO A 65 -85.16 -64.43 27.56
N PHE A 66 -84.62 -63.20 27.57
CA PHE A 66 -83.68 -62.79 28.63
C PHE A 66 -84.40 -62.63 29.98
N TYR A 67 -85.49 -61.86 29.99
CA TYR A 67 -86.32 -61.68 31.18
C TYR A 67 -86.97 -63.00 31.61
N SER A 68 -87.51 -63.80 30.66
CA SER A 68 -88.11 -65.10 31.00
C SER A 68 -87.07 -66.13 31.47
N TRP A 69 -85.83 -66.07 30.98
CA TRP A 69 -84.72 -66.91 31.41
C TRP A 69 -84.23 -66.53 32.81
N ILE A 70 -84.08 -65.23 33.11
CA ILE A 70 -83.78 -64.75 34.46
C ILE A 70 -84.89 -65.22 35.42
N GLU A 71 -86.16 -65.02 35.05
CA GLU A 71 -87.31 -65.40 35.87
C GLU A 71 -87.36 -66.93 36.11
N SER A 72 -87.15 -67.74 35.06
CA SER A 72 -87.10 -69.20 35.18
C SER A 72 -85.93 -69.70 36.04
N ASN A 73 -84.75 -69.07 35.94
CA ASN A 73 -83.59 -69.43 36.74
C ASN A 73 -83.71 -68.95 38.19
N LEU A 74 -84.36 -67.82 38.45
CA LEU A 74 -84.70 -67.37 39.81
C LEU A 74 -85.70 -68.34 40.47
N ILE A 75 -86.71 -68.83 39.73
CA ILE A 75 -87.64 -69.86 40.23
C ILE A 75 -86.89 -71.17 40.53
N LEU A 76 -85.96 -71.60 39.67
CA LEU A 76 -85.12 -72.77 39.92
C LEU A 76 -84.19 -72.58 41.12
N LEU A 77 -83.60 -71.41 41.28
CA LEU A 77 -82.76 -71.05 42.42
C LEU A 77 -83.58 -71.11 43.72
N ARG A 78 -84.76 -70.48 43.74
CA ARG A 78 -85.70 -70.50 44.85
C ARG A 78 -86.09 -71.92 45.24
N ASN A 79 -86.43 -72.76 44.26
CA ASN A 79 -86.75 -74.18 44.49
C ASN A 79 -85.57 -74.97 45.08
N ASN A 80 -84.34 -74.71 44.65
CA ASN A 80 -83.14 -75.36 45.20
C ASN A 80 -82.78 -74.85 46.62
N LEU A 81 -82.99 -73.57 46.91
CA LEU A 81 -82.74 -72.97 48.22
C LEU A 81 -83.78 -73.45 49.25
N VAL A 82 -85.05 -73.60 48.86
CA VAL A 82 -86.11 -74.21 49.68
C VAL A 82 -85.79 -75.68 49.97
N ARG A 83 -85.32 -76.46 48.98
CA ARG A 83 -84.86 -77.85 49.19
C ARG A 83 -83.69 -77.96 50.16
N ARG A 84 -82.89 -76.91 50.31
CA ARG A 84 -81.73 -76.84 51.21
C ARG A 84 -82.10 -76.48 52.66
N GLY A 85 -83.35 -76.08 52.92
CA GLY A 85 -83.89 -75.81 54.26
C GLY A 85 -83.56 -74.43 54.84
N LEU A 86 -83.28 -73.43 53.98
CA LEU A 86 -82.98 -72.06 54.40
C LEU A 86 -84.25 -71.29 54.80
N ASN A 87 -84.11 -70.34 55.73
CA ASN A 87 -85.23 -69.49 56.16
C ASN A 87 -85.65 -68.51 55.05
N GLU A 88 -86.92 -68.11 55.05
CA GLU A 88 -87.51 -67.27 54.00
C GLU A 88 -86.77 -65.92 53.83
N GLN A 89 -86.25 -65.34 54.91
CA GLN A 89 -85.39 -64.15 54.88
C GLN A 89 -84.02 -64.41 54.22
N GLU A 90 -83.39 -65.57 54.43
CA GLU A 90 -82.10 -65.91 53.82
C GLU A 90 -82.22 -66.20 52.31
N ILE A 91 -83.41 -66.64 51.87
CA ILE A 91 -83.73 -66.84 50.45
C ILE A 91 -83.90 -65.47 49.77
N ILE A 92 -84.67 -64.56 50.38
CA ILE A 92 -84.87 -63.20 49.87
C ILE A 92 -83.54 -62.44 49.82
N ASP A 93 -82.70 -62.54 50.85
CA ASP A 93 -81.39 -61.86 50.87
C ASP A 93 -80.46 -62.36 49.75
N LYS A 94 -80.52 -63.65 49.39
CA LYS A 94 -79.75 -64.22 48.26
C LYS A 94 -80.33 -63.83 46.90
N GLU A 95 -81.66 -63.80 46.74
CA GLU A 95 -82.32 -63.28 45.54
C GLU A 95 -82.00 -61.79 45.33
N GLN A 96 -81.99 -61.01 46.41
CA GLN A 96 -81.60 -59.61 46.44
C GLN A 96 -80.13 -59.45 46.04
N THR A 97 -79.22 -60.26 46.60
CA THR A 97 -77.79 -60.23 46.26
C THR A 97 -77.53 -60.50 44.78
N ILE A 98 -78.25 -61.46 44.17
CA ILE A 98 -78.13 -61.76 42.73
C ILE A 98 -78.71 -60.62 41.89
N THR A 99 -79.85 -60.07 42.29
CA THR A 99 -80.48 -58.94 41.61
C THR A 99 -79.58 -57.69 41.64
N ASP A 100 -78.96 -57.43 42.78
CA ASP A 100 -78.04 -56.31 42.97
C ASP A 100 -76.73 -56.53 42.18
N SER A 101 -76.26 -57.78 42.07
CA SER A 101 -75.11 -58.13 41.22
C SER A 101 -75.41 -57.95 39.73
N LEU A 102 -76.62 -58.31 39.26
CA LEU A 102 -77.05 -58.08 37.87
C LEU A 102 -77.25 -56.60 37.56
N LYS A 103 -77.84 -55.83 38.48
CA LYS A 103 -77.96 -54.37 38.37
C LYS A 103 -76.58 -53.70 38.35
N ALA A 104 -75.65 -54.15 39.18
CA ALA A 104 -74.28 -53.66 39.18
C ALA A 104 -73.59 -53.94 37.83
N CYS A 105 -73.72 -55.16 37.28
CA CYS A 105 -73.14 -55.50 35.99
C CYS A 105 -73.72 -54.68 34.82
N LEU A 106 -75.05 -54.48 34.78
CA LEU A 106 -75.68 -53.61 33.78
C LEU A 106 -75.26 -52.15 33.93
N LYS A 107 -75.13 -51.67 35.17
CA LYS A 107 -74.64 -50.32 35.45
C LYS A 107 -73.19 -50.16 35.02
N ASP A 108 -72.32 -51.13 35.31
CA ASP A 108 -70.91 -51.11 34.92
C ASP A 108 -70.75 -51.12 33.39
N LEU A 109 -71.57 -51.89 32.68
CA LEU A 109 -71.61 -51.87 31.20
C LEU A 109 -72.09 -50.52 30.66
N ASN A 110 -73.17 -49.97 31.20
CA ASN A 110 -73.67 -48.66 30.76
C ASN A 110 -72.70 -47.52 31.11
N ASP A 111 -72.03 -47.59 32.27
CA ASP A 111 -70.99 -46.64 32.68
C ASP A 111 -69.74 -46.79 31.79
N ALA A 112 -69.43 -47.99 31.28
CA ALA A 112 -68.36 -48.21 30.31
C ALA A 112 -68.69 -47.58 28.95
N GLU A 113 -69.91 -47.80 28.43
CA GLU A 113 -70.37 -47.18 27.17
C GLU A 113 -70.44 -45.64 27.28
N LEU A 114 -70.87 -45.11 28.43
CA LEU A 114 -70.85 -43.66 28.69
C LEU A 114 -69.42 -43.10 28.66
N ARG A 115 -68.46 -43.79 29.26
CA ARG A 115 -67.04 -43.38 29.22
C ARG A 115 -66.49 -43.40 27.80
N GLU A 116 -66.82 -44.41 26.99
CA GLU A 116 -66.39 -44.45 25.59
C GLU A 116 -66.96 -43.29 24.78
N ASN A 117 -68.23 -42.95 24.99
CA ASN A 117 -68.86 -41.79 24.36
C ASN A 117 -68.21 -40.46 24.81
N ASP A 118 -67.90 -40.31 26.10
CA ASP A 118 -67.20 -39.13 26.63
C ASP A 118 -65.79 -38.99 26.04
N LEU A 119 -65.08 -40.12 25.88
CA LEU A 119 -63.76 -40.15 25.22
C LEU A 119 -63.85 -39.77 23.74
N LEU A 120 -64.86 -40.28 23.01
CA LEU A 120 -65.10 -39.91 21.62
C LEU A 120 -65.42 -38.42 21.48
N GLN A 121 -66.25 -37.87 22.35
CA GLN A 121 -66.55 -36.42 22.37
C GLN A 121 -65.29 -35.59 22.66
N ALA A 122 -64.47 -36.00 23.63
CA ALA A 122 -63.21 -35.33 23.91
C ALA A 122 -62.26 -35.38 22.70
N ARG A 123 -62.23 -36.50 21.98
CA ARG A 123 -61.43 -36.66 20.75
C ARG A 123 -61.93 -35.75 19.63
N ILE A 124 -63.24 -35.68 19.40
CA ILE A 124 -63.85 -34.80 18.39
C ILE A 124 -63.50 -33.34 18.69
N ARG A 125 -63.69 -32.89 19.93
CA ARG A 125 -63.32 -31.52 20.35
C ARG A 125 -61.86 -31.23 20.07
N ALA A 126 -60.95 -32.13 20.45
CA ALA A 126 -59.52 -31.96 20.18
C ALA A 126 -59.21 -31.86 18.68
N THR A 127 -59.85 -32.67 17.83
CA THR A 127 -59.65 -32.60 16.37
C THR A 127 -60.24 -31.33 15.75
N LEU A 128 -61.36 -30.83 16.28
CA LEU A 128 -61.97 -29.58 15.82
C LEU A 128 -61.15 -28.36 16.28
N ASP A 129 -60.61 -28.38 17.49
CA ASP A 129 -59.68 -27.36 17.99
C ASP A 129 -58.41 -27.29 17.12
N GLU A 130 -57.88 -28.44 16.72
CA GLU A 130 -56.75 -28.53 15.79
C GLU A 130 -57.10 -27.96 14.40
N CYS A 131 -58.27 -28.30 13.85
CA CYS A 131 -58.77 -27.71 12.61
C CYS A 131 -58.95 -26.19 12.72
N GLN A 132 -59.48 -25.68 13.83
CA GLN A 132 -59.65 -24.24 14.08
C GLN A 132 -58.31 -23.51 14.15
N HIS A 133 -57.31 -24.11 14.82
CA HIS A 133 -55.98 -23.55 14.89
C HIS A 133 -55.31 -23.51 13.50
N LEU A 134 -55.35 -24.62 12.75
CA LEU A 134 -54.78 -24.68 11.40
C LEU A 134 -55.50 -23.76 10.41
N ASN A 135 -56.83 -23.63 10.50
CA ASN A 135 -57.60 -22.68 9.68
C ASN A 135 -57.19 -21.22 9.98
N ARG A 136 -56.88 -20.86 11.23
CA ARG A 136 -56.36 -19.54 11.57
C ARG A 136 -54.97 -19.29 10.96
N LEU A 137 -54.09 -20.29 10.99
CA LEU A 137 -52.73 -20.19 10.43
C LEU A 137 -52.71 -20.13 8.90
N LEU A 138 -53.65 -20.82 8.23
CA LEU A 138 -53.76 -20.90 6.77
C LEU A 138 -54.81 -19.94 6.19
N LYS A 139 -55.54 -19.20 7.04
CA LYS A 139 -56.68 -18.32 6.68
C LYS A 139 -57.72 -19.02 5.79
N LEU A 140 -58.08 -20.24 6.13
CA LEU A 140 -59.06 -21.03 5.37
C LEU A 140 -60.44 -20.93 6.05
N ASP A 141 -61.48 -20.53 5.30
CA ASP A 141 -62.86 -20.49 5.77
C ASP A 141 -63.56 -21.86 5.63
N HIS A 142 -63.07 -22.87 6.36
CA HIS A 142 -63.80 -24.13 6.50
C HIS A 142 -64.82 -24.02 7.64
N SER A 143 -66.12 -24.14 7.31
CA SER A 143 -67.20 -24.05 8.29
C SER A 143 -67.22 -25.25 9.24
N ILE A 144 -66.45 -25.17 10.34
CA ILE A 144 -66.46 -26.13 11.44
C ILE A 144 -67.85 -26.19 12.12
N GLU A 145 -68.60 -25.09 12.08
CA GLU A 145 -69.97 -24.97 12.60
C GLU A 145 -70.97 -25.98 11.98
N LYS A 146 -70.68 -26.55 10.80
CA LYS A 146 -71.55 -27.56 10.17
C LYS A 146 -71.43 -28.94 10.82
N ILE A 147 -70.33 -29.22 11.52
CA ILE A 147 -70.09 -30.52 12.16
C ILE A 147 -70.69 -30.56 13.57
N GLU A 148 -70.72 -29.41 14.27
CA GLU A 148 -71.30 -29.30 15.61
C GLU A 148 -72.83 -29.22 15.61
N ASN A 149 -73.44 -28.68 14.54
CA ASN A 149 -74.87 -28.37 14.51
C ASN A 149 -75.75 -29.40 13.77
N GLU A 150 -75.15 -30.37 13.07
CA GLU A 150 -75.90 -31.49 12.51
C GLU A 150 -76.04 -32.59 13.57
N ASN A 151 -77.26 -33.01 13.90
CA ASN A 151 -77.60 -34.13 14.80
C ASN A 151 -77.08 -35.47 14.23
N LEU A 152 -75.76 -35.60 14.08
CA LEU A 152 -75.04 -36.74 13.50
C LEU A 152 -74.57 -37.69 14.62
N PRO A 153 -74.45 -38.99 14.33
CA PRO A 153 -73.78 -39.93 15.21
C PRO A 153 -72.33 -39.50 15.52
N LEU A 154 -71.88 -39.72 16.76
CA LEU A 154 -70.53 -39.35 17.24
C LEU A 154 -69.40 -39.89 16.34
N LEU A 155 -69.55 -41.11 15.83
CA LEU A 155 -68.56 -41.72 14.93
C LEU A 155 -68.50 -41.03 13.56
N GLU A 156 -69.64 -40.55 13.05
CA GLU A 156 -69.69 -39.83 11.77
C GLU A 156 -69.16 -38.41 11.91
N GLN A 157 -69.41 -37.75 13.03
CA GLN A 157 -68.79 -36.46 13.37
C GLN A 157 -67.27 -36.57 13.43
N LEU A 158 -66.74 -37.64 14.04
CA LEU A 158 -65.30 -37.91 14.10
C LEU A 158 -64.71 -38.16 12.70
N ASN A 159 -65.37 -38.96 11.86
CA ASN A 159 -64.90 -39.22 10.49
C ASN A 159 -64.86 -37.94 9.65
N ARG A 160 -65.91 -37.12 9.68
CA ARG A 160 -65.94 -35.83 8.97
C ARG A 160 -64.89 -34.84 9.50
N ALA A 161 -64.65 -34.81 10.81
CA ALA A 161 -63.59 -34.00 11.42
C ALA A 161 -62.19 -34.47 10.97
N ASN A 162 -61.94 -35.78 10.93
CA ASN A 162 -60.68 -36.34 10.44
C ASN A 162 -60.47 -36.06 8.94
N GLU A 163 -61.49 -36.20 8.10
CA GLU A 163 -61.39 -35.87 6.67
C GLU A 163 -61.07 -34.39 6.43
N LEU A 164 -61.65 -33.48 7.22
CA LEU A 164 -61.29 -32.06 7.15
C LEU A 164 -59.87 -31.82 7.63
N LEU A 165 -59.46 -32.46 8.72
CA LEU A 165 -58.10 -32.37 9.22
C LEU A 165 -57.09 -32.86 8.17
N ASP A 166 -57.39 -33.95 7.46
CA ASP A 166 -56.55 -34.48 6.38
C ASP A 166 -56.45 -33.50 5.20
N ARG A 167 -57.56 -32.88 4.78
CA ARG A 167 -57.56 -31.84 3.74
C ARG A 167 -56.72 -30.62 4.15
N ILE A 168 -56.89 -30.14 5.39
CA ILE A 168 -56.14 -29.00 5.92
C ILE A 168 -54.65 -29.35 6.03
N ASN A 169 -54.31 -30.56 6.48
CA ASN A 169 -52.94 -31.05 6.54
C ASN A 169 -52.27 -31.19 5.18
N GLN A 170 -53.03 -31.50 4.12
CA GLN A 170 -52.50 -31.51 2.76
C GLN A 170 -52.08 -30.11 2.32
N VAL A 171 -52.93 -29.10 2.51
CA VAL A 171 -52.61 -27.70 2.22
C VAL A 171 -51.44 -27.20 3.07
N LEU A 172 -51.38 -27.60 4.35
CA LEU A 172 -50.26 -27.29 5.23
C LEU A 172 -48.93 -27.83 4.68
N LYS A 173 -48.92 -29.07 4.19
CA LYS A 173 -47.70 -29.67 3.59
C LYS A 173 -47.23 -28.86 2.39
N GLU A 174 -48.14 -28.49 1.49
CA GLU A 174 -47.82 -27.67 0.30
C GLU A 174 -47.21 -26.32 0.73
N LYS A 175 -47.82 -25.62 1.69
CA LYS A 175 -47.31 -24.33 2.20
C LYS A 175 -45.96 -24.44 2.92
N VAL A 176 -45.74 -25.51 3.67
CA VAL A 176 -44.46 -25.78 4.32
C VAL A 176 -43.38 -26.07 3.27
N GLU A 177 -43.71 -26.80 2.20
CA GLU A 177 -42.78 -27.05 1.09
C GLU A 177 -42.41 -25.76 0.35
N GLU A 178 -43.37 -24.88 0.04
CA GLU A 178 -43.13 -23.57 -0.59
C GLU A 178 -42.15 -22.73 0.26
N ILE A 179 -42.40 -22.61 1.56
CA ILE A 179 -41.52 -21.87 2.48
C ILE A 179 -40.13 -22.50 2.58
N ASN A 180 -40.04 -23.84 2.60
CA ASN A 180 -38.74 -24.52 2.64
C ASN A 180 -37.95 -24.27 1.36
N GLN A 181 -38.60 -24.24 0.19
CA GLN A 181 -37.95 -23.88 -1.07
C GLN A 181 -37.41 -22.44 -1.04
N LEU A 182 -38.19 -21.49 -0.52
CA LEU A 182 -37.76 -20.10 -0.34
C LEU A 182 -36.56 -20.00 0.62
N LYS A 183 -36.57 -20.73 1.74
CA LYS A 183 -35.43 -20.79 2.67
C LYS A 183 -34.16 -21.35 2.02
N VAL A 184 -34.27 -22.38 1.18
CA VAL A 184 -33.11 -22.90 0.44
C VAL A 184 -32.52 -21.85 -0.51
N ILE A 185 -33.36 -21.00 -1.11
CA ILE A 185 -32.90 -19.89 -1.96
C ILE A 185 -32.25 -18.80 -1.10
N GLU A 186 -32.86 -18.43 0.02
CA GLU A 186 -32.34 -17.46 0.99
C GLU A 186 -30.96 -17.90 1.51
N GLU A 187 -30.80 -19.14 1.97
CA GLU A 187 -29.53 -19.69 2.47
C GLU A 187 -28.41 -19.60 1.43
N LYS A 188 -28.71 -19.90 0.16
CA LYS A 188 -27.73 -19.78 -0.94
C LYS A 188 -27.32 -18.32 -1.17
N LEU A 189 -28.27 -17.38 -1.13
CA LEU A 189 -27.99 -15.96 -1.31
C LEU A 189 -27.20 -15.39 -0.12
N CYS A 190 -27.61 -15.72 1.11
CA CYS A 190 -26.94 -15.35 2.34
C CYS A 190 -25.50 -15.88 2.42
N HIS A 191 -25.26 -17.15 2.05
CA HIS A 191 -23.91 -17.70 1.98
C HIS A 191 -23.03 -16.94 0.97
N LYS A 192 -23.57 -16.53 -0.18
CA LYS A 192 -22.79 -15.80 -1.19
C LYS A 192 -22.51 -14.35 -0.79
N LEU A 193 -23.42 -13.73 -0.04
CA LEU A 193 -23.36 -12.33 0.38
C LEU A 193 -22.75 -12.15 1.78
N ASP A 194 -22.52 -13.23 2.52
CA ASP A 194 -22.09 -13.22 3.93
C ASP A 194 -23.09 -12.46 4.83
N GLU A 195 -24.40 -12.70 4.58
CA GLU A 195 -25.52 -12.10 5.30
C GLU A 195 -26.24 -13.13 6.18
N LYS A 196 -27.01 -12.66 7.17
CA LYS A 196 -27.70 -13.53 8.12
C LYS A 196 -29.06 -13.98 7.58
N VAL A 197 -29.34 -15.27 7.70
CA VAL A 197 -30.65 -15.88 7.41
C VAL A 197 -31.70 -15.44 8.43
N ILE A 198 -32.94 -15.25 8.01
CA ILE A 198 -34.08 -14.97 8.89
C ILE A 198 -34.42 -16.21 9.72
N ASN A 199 -34.23 -16.10 11.03
CA ASN A 199 -34.72 -17.08 11.99
C ASN A 199 -36.09 -16.65 12.50
N PHE A 200 -37.12 -17.43 12.18
CA PHE A 200 -38.40 -17.37 12.87
C PHE A 200 -38.26 -18.12 14.20
N ASP A 201 -37.76 -17.44 15.24
CA ASP A 201 -37.70 -18.01 16.59
C ASP A 201 -39.13 -18.23 17.16
N SER A 202 -39.22 -19.12 18.17
CA SER A 202 -40.42 -19.72 18.78
C SER A 202 -41.60 -18.82 19.20
N ASP A 203 -41.47 -17.49 19.13
CA ASP A 203 -42.55 -16.53 19.42
C ASP A 203 -43.46 -16.27 18.20
N VAL A 204 -43.19 -16.94 17.07
CA VAL A 204 -43.86 -16.74 15.76
C VAL A 204 -44.65 -17.99 15.31
N ASP A 205 -44.80 -19.00 16.17
CA ASP A 205 -45.51 -20.24 15.81
C ASP A 205 -47.01 -20.00 15.47
N ASP A 206 -47.60 -18.91 15.98
CA ASP A 206 -48.97 -18.46 15.68
C ASP A 206 -49.11 -17.54 14.44
N MET A 207 -48.00 -17.21 13.74
CA MET A 207 -48.06 -16.31 12.58
C MET A 207 -48.62 -17.04 11.34
N PRO A 208 -49.56 -16.42 10.59
CA PRO A 208 -50.07 -16.99 9.35
C PRO A 208 -48.96 -17.32 8.34
N TYR A 209 -49.10 -18.46 7.65
CA TYR A 209 -48.10 -18.93 6.69
C TYR A 209 -47.87 -17.94 5.54
N ASP A 210 -48.93 -17.27 5.06
CA ASP A 210 -48.81 -16.23 4.02
C ASP A 210 -47.91 -15.06 4.44
N GLN A 211 -48.00 -14.63 5.70
CA GLN A 211 -47.17 -13.53 6.19
C GLN A 211 -45.70 -13.94 6.28
N ARG A 212 -45.41 -15.19 6.66
CA ARG A 212 -44.05 -15.73 6.66
C ARG A 212 -43.50 -15.78 5.24
N GLN A 213 -44.32 -16.19 4.27
CA GLN A 213 -43.98 -16.21 2.86
C GLN A 213 -43.68 -14.78 2.35
N ASP A 214 -44.55 -13.81 2.60
CA ASP A 214 -44.36 -12.41 2.18
C ASP A 214 -43.06 -11.81 2.74
N ILE A 215 -42.73 -12.10 4.01
CA ILE A 215 -41.49 -11.64 4.66
C ILE A 215 -40.27 -12.25 3.97
N LEU A 216 -40.30 -13.56 3.70
CA LEU A 216 -39.22 -14.27 3.01
C LEU A 216 -39.05 -13.79 1.57
N GLU A 217 -40.13 -13.65 0.81
CA GLU A 217 -40.08 -13.16 -0.57
C GLU A 217 -39.50 -11.74 -0.64
N LYS A 218 -39.93 -10.86 0.26
CA LYS A 218 -39.38 -9.51 0.36
C LYS A 218 -37.90 -9.54 0.69
N HIS A 219 -37.48 -10.37 1.65
CA HIS A 219 -36.07 -10.48 2.01
C HIS A 219 -35.22 -11.05 0.87
N ILE A 220 -35.70 -12.07 0.16
CA ILE A 220 -35.03 -12.63 -1.02
C ILE A 220 -34.87 -11.55 -2.09
N ASN A 221 -35.89 -10.73 -2.34
CA ASN A 221 -35.79 -9.61 -3.28
C ASN A 221 -34.75 -8.58 -2.83
N ASP A 222 -34.73 -8.21 -1.54
CA ASP A 222 -33.70 -7.32 -0.99
C ASP A 222 -32.28 -7.90 -1.15
N LEU A 223 -32.10 -9.20 -0.90
CA LEU A 223 -30.83 -9.91 -1.11
C LEU A 223 -30.42 -9.96 -2.59
N GLN A 224 -31.37 -10.15 -3.51
CA GLN A 224 -31.11 -10.12 -4.95
C GLN A 224 -30.69 -8.72 -5.41
N ASN A 225 -31.35 -7.67 -4.92
CA ASN A 225 -30.95 -6.29 -5.20
C ASN A 225 -29.54 -6.02 -4.67
N LEU A 226 -29.23 -6.43 -3.44
CA LEU A 226 -27.91 -6.30 -2.84
C LEU A 226 -26.84 -7.09 -3.63
N GLN A 227 -27.17 -8.27 -4.15
CA GLN A 227 -26.29 -9.04 -5.01
C GLN A 227 -25.96 -8.29 -6.31
N ASN A 228 -26.96 -7.69 -6.95
CA ASN A 228 -26.79 -6.90 -8.17
C ASN A 228 -25.93 -5.65 -7.89
N GLU A 229 -26.19 -4.95 -6.79
CA GLU A 229 -25.40 -3.78 -6.38
C GLU A 229 -23.93 -4.15 -6.12
N ARG A 230 -23.67 -5.19 -5.31
CA ARG A 230 -22.30 -5.61 -4.97
C ARG A 230 -21.55 -6.16 -6.18
N SER A 231 -22.22 -6.92 -7.05
CA SER A 231 -21.59 -7.44 -8.27
C SER A 231 -21.22 -6.32 -9.24
N SER A 232 -22.12 -5.37 -9.46
CA SER A 232 -21.85 -4.17 -10.26
C SER A 232 -20.70 -3.35 -9.65
N ALA A 233 -20.65 -3.17 -8.34
CA ALA A 233 -19.58 -2.44 -7.67
C ALA A 233 -18.20 -3.12 -7.84
N ILE A 234 -18.15 -4.45 -7.72
CA ILE A 234 -16.92 -5.24 -7.94
C ILE A 234 -16.47 -5.12 -9.40
N GLU A 235 -17.39 -5.24 -10.35
CA GLU A 235 -17.07 -5.13 -11.77
C GLU A 235 -16.52 -3.74 -12.13
N GLN A 236 -17.17 -2.68 -11.64
CA GLN A 236 -16.71 -1.31 -11.82
C GLN A 236 -15.31 -1.10 -11.19
N ALA A 237 -15.11 -1.55 -9.95
CA ALA A 237 -13.82 -1.43 -9.28
C ALA A 237 -12.71 -2.21 -10.01
N ARG A 238 -12.99 -3.41 -10.51
CA ARG A 238 -12.04 -4.19 -11.32
C ARG A 238 -11.69 -3.47 -12.61
N ASN A 239 -12.68 -2.96 -13.33
CA ASN A 239 -12.44 -2.22 -14.57
C ASN A 239 -11.57 -0.99 -14.33
N GLN A 240 -11.84 -0.24 -13.25
CA GLN A 240 -11.00 0.90 -12.85
C GLN A 240 -9.57 0.47 -12.49
N ILE A 241 -9.39 -0.63 -11.74
CA ILE A 241 -8.07 -1.17 -11.41
C ILE A 241 -7.31 -1.56 -12.67
N HIS A 242 -7.96 -2.26 -13.60
CA HIS A 242 -7.37 -2.67 -14.87
C HIS A 242 -6.98 -1.47 -15.74
N GLU A 243 -7.89 -0.49 -15.87
CA GLU A 243 -7.62 0.75 -16.58
C GLU A 243 -6.41 1.48 -15.98
N MET A 244 -6.39 1.71 -14.67
CA MET A 244 -5.27 2.38 -13.99
C MET A 244 -3.96 1.59 -14.09
N LYS A 245 -4.00 0.26 -13.99
CA LYS A 245 -2.82 -0.61 -14.19
C LYS A 245 -2.28 -0.48 -15.62
N THR A 246 -3.15 -0.42 -16.63
CA THR A 246 -2.72 -0.25 -18.03
C THR A 246 -2.19 1.17 -18.32
N GLU A 247 -2.80 2.20 -17.71
CA GLU A 247 -2.33 3.57 -17.86
C GLU A 247 -0.94 3.76 -17.24
N LEU A 248 -0.74 3.25 -16.02
CA LEU A 248 0.55 3.28 -15.31
C LEU A 248 1.58 2.25 -15.82
N ASP A 249 1.19 1.36 -16.73
CA ASP A 249 2.01 0.25 -17.26
C ASP A 249 2.57 -0.66 -16.14
N LEU A 250 1.72 -0.94 -15.15
CA LEU A 250 2.06 -1.76 -13.98
C LEU A 250 1.79 -3.25 -14.19
N ASN A 251 1.36 -3.66 -15.39
CA ASN A 251 0.95 -5.04 -15.72
C ASN A 251 2.04 -6.09 -15.44
N ASN A 252 3.32 -5.71 -15.45
CA ASN A 252 4.45 -6.59 -15.13
C ASN A 252 5.09 -6.32 -13.75
N THR A 253 4.64 -5.28 -13.03
CA THR A 253 5.36 -4.72 -11.87
C THR A 253 4.49 -4.65 -10.60
N TYR A 254 3.16 -4.70 -10.72
CA TYR A 254 2.25 -4.77 -9.56
C TYR A 254 2.11 -6.18 -8.97
N ASN A 255 3.09 -7.05 -9.18
CA ASN A 255 3.25 -8.21 -8.34
C ASN A 255 4.12 -7.75 -7.16
N GLN A 256 3.54 -6.97 -6.25
CA GLN A 256 4.16 -6.78 -4.94
C GLN A 256 4.35 -8.19 -4.34
N PRO A 257 5.55 -8.57 -3.88
CA PRO A 257 5.81 -9.91 -3.36
C PRO A 257 4.98 -10.28 -2.10
N ASN A 258 4.17 -9.34 -1.59
CA ASN A 258 3.35 -9.44 -0.39
C ASN A 258 1.84 -9.37 -0.65
N ASP A 259 1.37 -9.24 -1.89
CA ASP A 259 -0.07 -9.24 -2.14
C ASP A 259 -0.62 -10.66 -1.96
N ASP A 260 -1.52 -10.82 -0.99
CA ASP A 260 -2.21 -12.07 -0.73
C ASP A 260 -2.77 -12.62 -2.05
N GLN A 261 -2.54 -13.89 -2.36
CA GLN A 261 -3.11 -14.56 -3.55
C GLN A 261 -4.64 -14.35 -3.65
N GLN A 262 -5.28 -14.11 -2.51
CA GLN A 262 -6.69 -13.72 -2.43
C GLN A 262 -6.99 -12.39 -3.14
N VAL A 263 -6.16 -11.36 -3.00
CA VAL A 263 -6.32 -10.06 -3.67
C VAL A 263 -6.14 -10.19 -5.18
N LEU A 264 -5.15 -10.97 -5.62
CA LEU A 264 -4.94 -11.23 -7.05
C LEU A 264 -6.14 -11.96 -7.66
N ASN A 265 -6.67 -12.97 -6.97
CA ASN A 265 -7.90 -13.66 -7.38
C ASN A 265 -9.12 -12.72 -7.37
N LEU A 266 -9.18 -11.76 -6.45
CA LEU A 266 -10.24 -10.74 -6.41
C LEU A 266 -10.15 -9.74 -7.56
N ILE A 267 -9.00 -9.54 -8.20
CA ILE A 267 -8.85 -8.61 -9.34
C ILE A 267 -8.96 -9.36 -10.68
N ASP A 268 -8.25 -10.47 -10.82
CA ASP A 268 -8.04 -11.19 -12.09
C ASP A 268 -8.77 -12.54 -12.17
N GLY A 269 -9.32 -13.01 -11.06
CA GLY A 269 -10.04 -14.29 -10.99
C GLY A 269 -11.45 -14.23 -11.59
N PRO A 270 -12.07 -15.39 -11.88
CA PRO A 270 -13.39 -15.46 -12.50
C PRO A 270 -14.49 -14.88 -11.58
N VAL A 271 -15.33 -14.01 -12.14
CA VAL A 271 -16.35 -13.23 -11.41
C VAL A 271 -17.33 -14.11 -10.60
N HIS A 272 -17.64 -15.30 -11.10
CA HIS A 272 -18.60 -16.21 -10.47
C HIS A 272 -18.07 -16.90 -9.20
N LEU A 273 -16.75 -16.93 -8.98
CA LEU A 273 -16.13 -17.52 -7.78
C LEU A 273 -15.89 -16.51 -6.66
N ILE A 274 -16.21 -15.23 -6.89
CA ILE A 274 -15.99 -14.18 -5.89
C ILE A 274 -17.13 -14.22 -4.88
N GLU A 275 -16.75 -14.34 -3.61
CA GLU A 275 -17.66 -14.08 -2.49
C GLU A 275 -18.00 -12.59 -2.46
N LEU A 276 -19.29 -12.26 -2.58
CA LEU A 276 -19.81 -10.88 -2.59
C LEU A 276 -19.97 -10.32 -1.17
N SER A 277 -19.02 -10.64 -0.29
CA SER A 277 -18.97 -10.09 1.06
C SER A 277 -18.66 -8.59 1.01
N LYS A 278 -19.22 -7.84 1.95
CA LYS A 278 -18.96 -6.39 2.13
C LYS A 278 -17.46 -6.10 2.22
N THR A 279 -16.69 -6.98 2.88
CA THR A 279 -15.25 -6.84 3.05
C THR A 279 -14.51 -6.89 1.71
N ASN A 280 -14.89 -7.79 0.81
CA ASN A 280 -14.24 -7.93 -0.50
C ASN A 280 -14.52 -6.72 -1.41
N VAL A 281 -15.76 -6.22 -1.39
CA VAL A 281 -16.13 -4.98 -2.09
C VAL A 281 -15.28 -3.81 -1.59
N GLN A 282 -15.18 -3.63 -0.27
CA GLN A 282 -14.38 -2.56 0.32
C GLN A 282 -12.89 -2.67 -0.03
N ARG A 283 -12.32 -3.87 0.01
CA ARG A 283 -10.91 -4.11 -0.38
C ARG A 283 -10.65 -3.67 -1.83
N LEU A 284 -11.51 -4.05 -2.77
CA LEU A 284 -11.36 -3.67 -4.18
C LEU A 284 -11.49 -2.15 -4.37
N LEU A 285 -12.46 -1.52 -3.71
CA LEU A 285 -12.61 -0.06 -3.75
C LEU A 285 -11.38 0.66 -3.16
N THR A 286 -10.81 0.15 -2.07
CA THR A 286 -9.58 0.70 -1.50
C THR A 286 -8.42 0.62 -2.49
N ILE A 287 -8.23 -0.52 -3.15
CA ILE A 287 -7.17 -0.70 -4.16
C ILE A 287 -7.40 0.22 -5.37
N ALA A 288 -8.63 0.31 -5.86
CA ALA A 288 -8.98 1.21 -6.96
C ALA A 288 -8.65 2.68 -6.60
N ASN A 289 -9.02 3.12 -5.40
CA ASN A 289 -8.71 4.46 -4.91
C ASN A 289 -7.21 4.70 -4.75
N GLN A 290 -6.46 3.74 -4.21
CA GLN A 290 -5.00 3.85 -4.07
C GLN A 290 -4.31 4.00 -5.43
N LEU A 291 -4.68 3.19 -6.42
CA LEU A 291 -4.15 3.31 -7.78
C LEU A 291 -4.51 4.65 -8.41
N HIS A 292 -5.74 5.13 -8.18
CA HIS A 292 -6.15 6.44 -8.65
C HIS A 292 -5.33 7.57 -8.01
N THR A 293 -5.07 7.52 -6.70
CA THR A 293 -4.21 8.49 -6.01
C THR A 293 -2.79 8.48 -6.59
N ILE A 294 -2.19 7.30 -6.78
CA ILE A 294 -0.86 7.17 -7.39
C ILE A 294 -0.85 7.77 -8.80
N TYR A 295 -1.89 7.52 -9.60
CA TYR A 295 -2.04 8.10 -10.93
C TYR A 295 -2.06 9.63 -10.89
N GLN A 296 -2.87 10.23 -10.00
CA GLN A 296 -2.95 11.68 -9.85
C GLN A 296 -1.62 12.28 -9.39
N GLU A 297 -0.97 11.69 -8.39
CA GLU A 297 0.34 12.14 -7.91
C GLU A 297 1.40 12.08 -9.01
N ASN A 298 1.45 10.98 -9.76
CA ASN A 298 2.41 10.81 -10.85
C ASN A 298 2.15 11.81 -11.98
N ARG A 299 0.88 12.12 -12.26
CA ARG A 299 0.51 13.14 -13.24
C ARG A 299 0.98 14.53 -12.80
N MET A 300 0.72 14.92 -11.56
CA MET A 300 1.19 16.22 -11.04
C MET A 300 2.72 16.31 -11.04
N LYS A 301 3.41 15.23 -10.64
CA LYS A 301 4.88 15.14 -10.71
C LYS A 301 5.38 15.28 -12.15
N ALA A 302 4.76 14.59 -13.10
CA ALA A 302 5.11 14.68 -14.52
C ALA A 302 4.97 16.11 -15.05
N GLU A 303 3.85 16.78 -14.76
CA GLU A 303 3.61 18.17 -15.17
C GLU A 303 4.70 19.10 -14.61
N HIS A 304 5.04 18.95 -13.32
CA HIS A 304 6.11 19.72 -12.69
C HIS A 304 7.50 19.44 -13.30
N LEU A 305 7.85 18.17 -13.53
CA LEU A 305 9.14 17.79 -14.12
C LEU A 305 9.26 18.31 -15.55
N VAL A 306 8.21 18.20 -16.37
CA VAL A 306 8.20 18.75 -17.74
C VAL A 306 8.35 20.27 -17.72
N ALA A 307 7.66 20.99 -16.83
CA ALA A 307 7.81 22.44 -16.69
C ALA A 307 9.25 22.82 -16.26
N THR A 308 9.80 22.11 -15.29
CA THR A 308 11.20 22.30 -14.83
C THR A 308 12.19 22.06 -15.97
N LEU A 309 11.98 20.99 -16.73
CA LEU A 309 12.85 20.62 -17.84
C LEU A 309 12.81 21.65 -18.98
N ASN A 310 11.61 22.14 -19.34
CA ASN A 310 11.48 23.22 -20.32
C ASN A 310 12.20 24.50 -19.87
N ALA A 311 12.05 24.90 -18.60
CA ALA A 311 12.76 26.06 -18.06
C ALA A 311 14.29 25.87 -18.10
N LEU A 312 14.79 24.66 -17.85
CA LEU A 312 16.23 24.35 -17.99
C LEU A 312 16.68 24.39 -19.45
N TYR A 313 15.90 23.85 -20.38
CA TYR A 313 16.21 23.90 -21.81
C TYR A 313 16.25 25.33 -22.35
N GLU A 314 15.34 26.20 -21.92
CA GLU A 314 15.35 27.62 -22.26
C GLU A 314 16.56 28.34 -21.66
N ARG A 315 16.84 28.15 -20.36
CA ARG A 315 17.99 28.80 -19.71
C ARG A 315 19.35 28.36 -20.26
N LEU A 316 19.48 27.09 -20.66
CA LEU A 316 20.69 26.56 -21.28
C LEU A 316 20.75 26.79 -22.80
N ASN A 317 19.71 27.37 -23.41
CA ASN A 317 19.57 27.55 -24.84
C ASN A 317 19.84 26.27 -25.66
N LEU A 318 19.35 25.12 -25.18
CA LEU A 318 19.57 23.83 -25.85
C LEU A 318 18.66 23.67 -27.09
N ILE A 319 19.30 23.41 -28.23
CA ILE A 319 18.64 23.09 -29.50
C ILE A 319 18.01 21.70 -29.39
N GLU A 320 16.95 21.43 -30.15
CA GLU A 320 16.25 20.13 -30.13
C GLU A 320 17.18 18.91 -30.35
N SER A 321 18.30 19.07 -31.06
CA SER A 321 19.29 18.00 -31.26
C SER A 321 19.98 17.56 -29.97
N ASP A 322 20.10 18.46 -29.00
CA ASP A 322 20.91 18.26 -27.79
C ASP A 322 20.04 17.83 -26.59
N ARG A 323 18.72 17.74 -26.80
CA ARG A 323 17.73 17.25 -25.84
C ARG A 323 17.64 15.73 -25.96
N HIS A 324 17.89 15.02 -24.86
CA HIS A 324 17.79 13.55 -24.89
C HIS A 324 16.33 13.07 -24.84
N ILE A 325 15.41 13.94 -24.42
CA ILE A 325 13.98 13.66 -24.38
C ILE A 325 13.26 14.61 -25.33
N LYS A 326 12.47 14.03 -26.25
CA LYS A 326 11.57 14.79 -27.11
C LYS A 326 10.28 15.06 -26.36
N LEU A 327 9.92 16.35 -26.26
CA LEU A 327 8.67 16.81 -25.68
C LEU A 327 7.72 17.28 -26.80
N PRO A 328 6.39 17.10 -26.64
CA PRO A 328 5.71 16.46 -25.51
C PRO A 328 5.92 14.94 -25.50
N LEU A 329 6.08 14.38 -24.30
CA LEU A 329 6.25 12.93 -24.10
C LEU A 329 4.87 12.27 -23.97
N ASP A 330 4.66 11.15 -24.66
CA ASP A 330 3.44 10.36 -24.50
C ASP A 330 3.38 9.71 -23.10
N LYS A 331 2.26 9.90 -22.41
CA LYS A 331 1.98 9.36 -21.05
C LYS A 331 3.12 9.64 -20.06
N PRO A 332 3.39 10.92 -19.72
CA PRO A 332 4.54 11.29 -18.90
C PRO A 332 4.37 10.85 -17.42
N HIS A 333 3.14 10.57 -17.00
CA HIS A 333 2.80 10.06 -15.66
C HIS A 333 3.21 8.59 -15.44
N ARG A 334 3.68 7.87 -16.47
CA ARG A 334 4.18 6.51 -16.30
C ARG A 334 5.47 6.51 -15.48
N PRO A 335 5.66 5.59 -14.53
CA PRO A 335 6.86 5.55 -13.68
C PRO A 335 8.18 5.52 -14.45
N VAL A 336 8.23 4.77 -15.57
CA VAL A 336 9.43 4.72 -16.45
C VAL A 336 9.73 6.09 -17.04
N ASN A 337 8.70 6.79 -17.50
CA ASN A 337 8.82 8.12 -18.10
C ASN A 337 9.17 9.20 -17.07
N LEU A 338 8.62 9.11 -15.85
CA LEU A 338 9.02 9.96 -14.73
C LEU A 338 10.52 9.82 -14.44
N SER A 339 11.02 8.59 -14.36
CA SER A 339 12.45 8.33 -14.14
C SER A 339 13.33 8.87 -15.29
N LEU A 340 12.84 8.79 -16.54
CA LEU A 340 13.55 9.41 -17.67
C LEU A 340 13.61 10.93 -17.53
N LEU A 341 12.50 11.59 -17.20
CA LEU A 341 12.44 13.03 -16.99
C LEU A 341 13.37 13.49 -15.87
N GLU A 342 13.39 12.78 -14.73
CA GLU A 342 14.31 13.07 -13.61
C GLU A 342 15.78 12.96 -14.04
N LYS A 343 16.15 11.87 -14.72
CA LYS A 343 17.52 11.69 -15.24
C LYS A 343 17.95 12.79 -16.19
N GLU A 344 17.04 13.25 -17.05
CA GLU A 344 17.35 14.32 -17.99
C GLU A 344 17.46 15.68 -17.30
N ILE A 345 16.65 15.95 -16.26
CA ILE A 345 16.81 17.14 -15.42
C ILE A 345 18.17 17.13 -14.72
N ASP A 346 18.59 16.00 -14.17
CA ASP A 346 19.89 15.88 -13.50
C ASP A 346 21.04 16.09 -14.49
N ARG A 347 20.94 15.54 -15.70
CA ARG A 347 21.90 15.79 -16.78
C ARG A 347 21.97 17.28 -17.14
N CYS A 348 20.83 17.96 -17.26
CA CYS A 348 20.79 19.39 -17.57
C CYS A 348 21.40 20.24 -16.45
N LYS A 349 21.14 19.89 -15.17
CA LYS A 349 21.76 20.57 -14.02
C LYS A 349 23.27 20.39 -14.00
N GLU A 350 23.76 19.20 -14.31
CA GLU A 350 25.20 18.93 -14.41
C GLU A 350 25.83 19.69 -15.58
N LEU A 351 25.16 19.74 -16.74
CA LEU A 351 25.62 20.54 -17.87
C LEU A 351 25.71 22.04 -17.52
N ARG A 352 24.73 22.58 -16.78
CA ARG A 352 24.79 23.95 -16.25
C ARG A 352 26.04 24.15 -15.39
N ARG A 353 26.32 23.22 -14.48
CA ARG A 353 27.49 23.27 -13.59
C ARG A 353 28.79 23.22 -14.39
N GLN A 354 28.87 22.37 -15.41
CA GLN A 354 30.05 22.25 -16.28
C GLN A 354 30.30 23.52 -17.09
N ASN A 355 29.25 24.11 -17.68
CA ASN A 355 29.39 25.39 -18.39
C ASN A 355 29.91 26.50 -17.46
N MET A 356 29.39 26.57 -16.24
CA MET A 356 29.82 27.55 -15.24
C MET A 356 31.25 27.31 -14.77
N ARG A 357 31.64 26.05 -14.60
CA ARG A 357 33.02 25.65 -14.33
C ARG A 357 33.97 26.13 -15.42
N THR A 358 33.67 25.87 -16.68
CA THR A 358 34.53 26.30 -17.80
C THR A 358 34.69 27.81 -17.83
N TYR A 359 33.62 28.56 -17.58
CA TYR A 359 33.68 30.02 -17.56
C TYR A 359 34.51 30.55 -16.37
N ILE A 360 34.31 30.01 -15.16
CA ILE A 360 35.12 30.36 -13.99
C ILE A 360 36.59 29.99 -14.19
N GLU A 361 36.90 28.81 -14.74
CA GLU A 361 38.27 28.39 -15.04
C GLU A 361 38.96 29.34 -16.04
N ASN A 362 38.24 29.79 -17.09
CA ASN A 362 38.76 30.78 -18.02
C ASN A 362 39.05 32.13 -17.33
N ILE A 363 38.15 32.60 -16.47
CA ILE A 363 38.37 33.84 -15.71
C ILE A 363 39.54 33.68 -14.75
N ARG A 364 39.72 32.52 -14.11
CA ARG A 364 40.90 32.25 -13.27
C ARG A 364 42.19 32.34 -14.09
N ASP A 365 42.22 31.78 -15.29
CA ASP A 365 43.37 31.90 -16.19
C ASP A 365 43.63 33.38 -16.58
N GLU A 366 42.59 34.17 -16.81
CA GLU A 366 42.69 35.62 -17.06
C GLU A 366 43.21 36.39 -15.83
N ILE A 367 42.71 36.07 -14.64
CA ILE A 367 43.18 36.64 -13.36
C ILE A 367 44.67 36.34 -13.19
N PHE A 368 45.11 35.09 -13.39
CA PHE A 368 46.53 34.72 -13.30
C PHE A 368 47.38 35.49 -14.31
N ALA A 369 46.94 35.58 -15.57
CA ALA A 369 47.65 36.36 -16.58
C ALA A 369 47.73 37.85 -16.23
N GLN A 370 46.70 38.39 -15.56
CA GLN A 370 46.70 39.78 -15.12
C GLN A 370 47.57 39.99 -13.88
N TYR A 371 47.59 39.07 -12.92
CA TYR A 371 48.53 39.06 -11.80
C TYR A 371 49.98 39.05 -12.28
N GLU A 372 50.32 38.27 -13.31
CA GLU A 372 51.67 38.27 -13.92
C GLU A 372 52.02 39.63 -14.52
N LYS A 373 51.12 40.26 -15.28
CA LYS A 373 51.34 41.61 -15.86
C LYS A 373 51.50 42.69 -14.79
N CYS A 374 50.81 42.53 -13.66
CA CYS A 374 50.86 43.44 -12.53
C CYS A 374 52.01 43.11 -11.55
N PHE A 375 52.83 42.09 -11.82
CA PHE A 375 53.91 41.63 -10.93
C PHE A 375 53.45 41.36 -9.49
N TYR A 376 52.28 40.72 -9.32
CA TYR A 376 51.78 40.38 -7.98
C TYR A 376 52.70 39.39 -7.26
N GLY A 377 52.89 39.58 -5.96
CA GLY A 377 53.54 38.61 -5.09
C GLY A 377 52.62 37.44 -4.72
N ARG A 378 53.22 36.32 -4.28
CA ARG A 378 52.45 35.12 -3.89
C ARG A 378 51.40 35.40 -2.82
N GLU A 379 51.75 36.15 -1.78
CA GLU A 379 50.81 36.48 -0.69
C GLU A 379 49.65 37.35 -1.18
N GLN A 380 49.87 38.22 -2.17
CA GLN A 380 48.81 39.03 -2.78
C GLN A 380 47.86 38.15 -3.59
N MET A 381 48.38 37.19 -4.36
CA MET A 381 47.56 36.23 -5.11
C MET A 381 46.76 35.30 -4.18
N GLU A 382 47.37 34.83 -3.09
CA GLU A 382 46.73 33.93 -2.11
C GLU A 382 45.65 34.63 -1.27
N SER A 383 45.58 35.97 -1.31
CA SER A 383 44.57 36.74 -0.58
C SER A 383 43.15 36.55 -1.15
N PHE A 384 43.03 36.25 -2.45
CA PHE A 384 41.75 35.94 -3.09
C PHE A 384 41.41 34.44 -2.92
N LEU A 385 40.85 34.11 -1.75
CA LEU A 385 40.45 32.73 -1.42
C LEU A 385 39.49 32.04 -2.43
N PRO A 386 38.53 32.74 -3.09
CA PRO A 386 37.61 32.10 -4.04
C PRO A 386 38.30 31.40 -5.22
N LEU A 387 39.56 31.74 -5.52
CA LEU A 387 40.40 31.08 -6.53
C LEU A 387 40.53 29.57 -6.31
N TYR A 388 40.42 29.11 -5.06
CA TYR A 388 40.61 27.71 -4.67
C TYR A 388 39.29 26.95 -4.45
N SER A 389 38.14 27.60 -4.62
CA SER A 389 36.82 26.96 -4.48
C SER A 389 36.54 25.99 -5.63
N ASN A 390 35.92 24.84 -5.33
CA ASN A 390 35.42 23.88 -6.32
C ASN A 390 33.89 23.90 -6.45
N ASP A 391 33.23 24.80 -5.72
CA ASP A 391 31.78 24.95 -5.72
C ASP A 391 31.37 25.96 -6.79
N PHE A 392 31.27 25.50 -8.03
CA PHE A 392 30.89 26.34 -9.16
C PHE A 392 29.43 26.78 -9.02
N THR A 393 29.23 27.98 -8.48
CA THR A 393 27.95 28.71 -8.33
C THR A 393 27.98 30.02 -9.11
N GLU A 394 26.81 30.63 -9.28
CA GLU A 394 26.68 31.95 -9.93
C GLU A 394 27.31 33.05 -9.08
N GLU A 395 27.19 32.95 -7.74
CA GLU A 395 27.87 33.83 -6.79
C GLU A 395 29.40 33.74 -6.91
N LEU A 396 29.95 32.51 -7.03
CA LEU A 396 31.39 32.33 -7.23
C LEU A 396 31.86 33.00 -8.53
N LEU A 397 31.04 32.94 -9.58
CA LEU A 397 31.36 33.58 -10.84
C LEU A 397 31.43 35.10 -10.70
N GLU A 398 30.42 35.71 -10.07
CA GLU A 398 30.39 37.16 -9.82
C GLU A 398 31.61 37.63 -9.01
N GLU A 399 32.05 36.85 -8.01
CA GLU A 399 33.28 37.15 -7.26
C GLU A 399 34.53 37.17 -8.14
N HIS A 400 34.64 36.23 -9.11
CA HIS A 400 35.78 36.18 -10.02
C HIS A 400 35.74 37.30 -11.07
N GLU A 401 34.57 37.61 -11.62
CA GLU A 401 34.42 38.74 -12.56
C GLU A 401 34.78 40.07 -11.89
N LYS A 402 34.36 40.24 -10.63
CA LYS A 402 34.68 41.43 -9.84
C LYS A 402 36.18 41.52 -9.54
N GLU A 403 36.80 40.45 -9.10
CA GLU A 403 38.25 40.42 -8.86
C GLU A 403 39.03 40.76 -10.15
N LEU A 404 38.64 40.16 -11.28
CA LEU A 404 39.26 40.46 -12.57
C LEU A 404 39.08 41.95 -12.96
N GLU A 405 37.90 42.52 -12.73
CA GLU A 405 37.63 43.94 -12.94
C GLU A 405 38.53 44.83 -12.06
N GLU A 406 38.64 44.53 -10.76
CA GLU A 406 39.49 45.26 -9.82
C GLU A 406 40.97 45.23 -10.24
N ILE A 407 41.49 44.07 -10.65
CA ILE A 407 42.88 43.96 -11.13
C ILE A 407 43.07 44.69 -12.46
N ASN A 408 42.09 44.63 -13.37
CA ASN A 408 42.15 45.38 -14.63
C ASN A 408 42.13 46.89 -14.39
N MET A 409 41.30 47.39 -13.47
CA MET A 409 41.30 48.78 -13.06
C MET A 409 42.64 49.19 -12.46
N TYR A 410 43.21 48.35 -11.58
CA TYR A 410 44.53 48.57 -11.00
C TYR A 410 45.63 48.64 -12.07
N TYR A 411 45.62 47.72 -13.04
CA TYR A 411 46.56 47.73 -14.15
C TYR A 411 46.43 49.00 -15.00
N ASN A 412 45.21 49.35 -15.40
CA ASN A 412 44.96 50.51 -16.26
C ASN A 412 45.35 51.82 -15.58
N HIS A 413 45.07 51.96 -14.29
CA HIS A 413 45.48 53.14 -13.53
C HIS A 413 47.00 53.26 -13.45
N ASN A 414 47.71 52.14 -13.32
CA ASN A 414 49.16 52.08 -13.16
C ASN A 414 49.91 51.66 -14.44
N GLU A 415 49.28 51.79 -15.61
CA GLU A 415 49.78 51.25 -16.89
C GLU A 415 51.19 51.78 -17.21
N GLN A 416 51.41 53.08 -16.96
CA GLN A 416 52.71 53.71 -17.18
C GLN A 416 53.81 53.12 -16.29
N LEU A 417 53.47 52.76 -15.05
CA LEU A 417 54.42 52.16 -14.11
C LEU A 417 54.78 50.74 -14.58
N PHE A 418 53.79 49.93 -14.94
CA PHE A 418 54.00 48.58 -15.48
C PHE A 418 54.77 48.59 -16.81
N ALA A 419 54.49 49.52 -17.71
CA ALA A 419 55.22 49.66 -18.97
C ALA A 419 56.69 50.03 -18.75
N ASN A 420 56.99 50.94 -17.82
CA ASN A 420 58.37 51.28 -17.48
C ASN A 420 59.09 50.14 -16.74
N LEU A 421 58.37 49.37 -15.92
CA LEU A 421 58.91 48.19 -15.25
C LEU A 421 59.24 47.07 -16.25
N ALA A 422 58.36 46.81 -17.23
CA ALA A 422 58.63 45.86 -18.31
C ALA A 422 59.84 46.29 -19.15
N ASN A 423 59.93 47.58 -19.52
CA ASN A 423 61.10 48.14 -20.19
C ASN A 423 62.38 48.02 -19.34
N TRP A 424 62.27 48.19 -18.02
CA TRP A 424 63.40 47.96 -17.11
C TRP A 424 63.88 46.51 -17.18
N HIS A 425 62.97 45.53 -17.15
CA HIS A 425 63.31 44.10 -17.29
C HIS A 425 64.01 43.80 -18.62
N GLU A 426 63.54 44.39 -19.73
CA GLU A 426 64.17 44.24 -21.05
C GLU A 426 65.60 44.81 -21.05
N VAL A 427 65.78 46.07 -20.63
CA VAL A 427 67.10 46.73 -20.55
C VAL A 427 68.03 46.00 -19.58
N TRP A 428 67.51 45.46 -18.48
CA TRP A 428 68.27 44.65 -17.52
C TRP A 428 68.73 43.33 -18.13
N ALA A 429 67.86 42.64 -18.88
CA ALA A 429 68.22 41.42 -19.60
C ALA A 429 69.29 41.69 -20.67
N GLU A 430 69.14 42.78 -21.44
CA GLU A 430 70.15 43.22 -22.41
C GLU A 430 71.48 43.54 -21.73
N TYR A 431 71.45 44.22 -20.59
CA TYR A 431 72.64 44.53 -19.81
C TYR A 431 73.34 43.27 -19.30
N ARG A 432 72.60 42.28 -18.77
CA ARG A 432 73.15 40.99 -18.33
C ARG A 432 73.78 40.21 -19.50
N GLU A 433 73.11 40.15 -20.63
CA GLU A 433 73.61 39.48 -21.83
C GLU A 433 74.87 40.17 -22.39
N PHE A 434 74.85 41.51 -22.46
CA PHE A 434 76.03 42.30 -22.84
C PHE A 434 77.21 42.01 -21.89
N GLN A 435 76.97 41.97 -20.58
CA GLN A 435 78.00 41.67 -19.60
C GLN A 435 78.56 40.24 -19.70
N ARG A 436 77.71 39.28 -20.05
CA ARG A 436 78.11 37.90 -20.34
C ARG A 436 79.02 37.85 -21.56
N GLN A 437 78.67 38.55 -22.64
CA GLN A 437 79.48 38.67 -23.85
C GLN A 437 80.80 39.42 -23.59
N ALA A 438 80.79 40.48 -22.78
CA ALA A 438 81.98 41.22 -22.37
C ALA A 438 82.93 40.40 -21.48
N SER A 439 82.41 39.38 -20.80
CA SER A 439 83.20 38.48 -19.95
C SER A 439 83.85 37.32 -20.74
N ASP A 440 83.50 37.13 -22.02
CA ASP A 440 84.06 36.10 -22.90
C ASP A 440 85.47 36.50 -23.38
N PRO A 441 86.52 35.69 -23.12
CA PRO A 441 87.87 35.93 -23.63
C PRO A 441 87.98 35.89 -25.15
N GLU A 442 87.13 35.11 -25.83
CA GLU A 442 87.14 35.00 -27.31
C GLU A 442 86.55 36.22 -28.00
N ARG A 443 85.95 37.17 -27.26
CA ARG A 443 85.36 38.40 -27.81
C ARG A 443 86.35 39.24 -28.63
N PHE A 444 87.62 39.28 -28.20
CA PHE A 444 88.68 40.04 -28.88
C PHE A 444 89.06 39.49 -30.26
N LYS A 445 88.74 38.22 -30.54
CA LYS A 445 89.05 37.55 -31.82
C LYS A 445 87.94 37.72 -32.86
N ARG A 446 86.78 38.28 -32.48
CA ARG A 446 85.66 38.50 -33.40
C ARG A 446 86.02 39.61 -34.39
N ARG A 447 85.93 39.31 -35.70
CA ARG A 447 86.22 40.27 -36.77
C ARG A 447 85.26 41.47 -36.66
N GLY A 448 85.81 42.68 -36.53
CA GLY A 448 85.03 43.90 -36.33
C GLY A 448 84.84 44.35 -34.87
N TYR A 449 85.47 43.68 -33.90
CA TYR A 449 85.47 44.11 -32.50
C TYR A 449 86.12 45.49 -32.30
N SER A 450 85.44 46.36 -31.55
CA SER A 450 85.97 47.66 -31.12
C SER A 450 85.71 47.87 -29.64
N ALA A 451 86.77 47.95 -28.84
CA ALA A 451 86.68 48.23 -27.40
C ALA A 451 86.00 49.58 -27.10
N VAL A 452 86.14 50.56 -28.01
CA VAL A 452 85.48 51.86 -27.88
C VAL A 452 83.96 51.74 -28.10
N GLN A 453 83.53 50.91 -29.04
CA GLN A 453 82.10 50.66 -29.26
C GLN A 453 81.49 49.85 -28.13
N GLU A 454 82.21 48.85 -27.60
CA GLU A 454 81.78 48.09 -26.41
C GLU A 454 81.64 49.01 -25.19
N GLU A 455 82.63 49.85 -24.88
CA GLU A 455 82.55 50.80 -23.76
C GLU A 455 81.43 51.82 -23.94
N LYS A 456 81.20 52.29 -25.18
CA LYS A 456 80.09 53.18 -25.51
C LYS A 456 78.74 52.50 -25.30
N GLN A 457 78.59 51.24 -25.71
CA GLN A 457 77.38 50.44 -25.49
C GLN A 457 77.16 50.16 -24.00
N ARG A 458 78.22 49.86 -23.23
CA ARG A 458 78.14 49.69 -21.78
C ARG A 458 77.61 50.94 -21.09
N LYS A 459 78.23 52.09 -21.37
CA LYS A 459 77.80 53.38 -20.81
C LYS A 459 76.38 53.74 -21.23
N HIS A 460 75.99 53.39 -22.45
CA HIS A 460 74.62 53.60 -22.92
C HIS A 460 73.62 52.74 -22.15
N LEU A 461 73.87 51.43 -22.00
CA LEU A 461 73.00 50.52 -21.25
C LEU A 461 72.94 50.89 -19.76
N GLU A 462 74.07 51.24 -19.13
CA GLU A 462 74.09 51.72 -17.73
C GLU A 462 73.29 53.01 -17.55
N PHE A 463 73.43 53.96 -18.48
CA PHE A 463 72.66 55.19 -18.46
C PHE A 463 71.16 54.95 -18.66
N THR A 464 70.79 54.14 -19.66
CA THR A 464 69.40 53.81 -19.96
C THR A 464 68.77 53.04 -18.79
N LEU A 465 69.46 52.05 -18.23
CA LEU A 465 69.00 51.29 -17.07
C LEU A 465 68.75 52.20 -15.87
N LYS A 466 69.71 53.09 -15.54
CA LYS A 466 69.54 54.07 -14.47
C LYS A 466 68.34 55.00 -14.73
N LYS A 467 68.20 55.49 -15.95
CA LYS A 467 67.09 56.39 -16.33
C LYS A 467 65.73 55.72 -16.17
N VAL A 468 65.58 54.48 -16.63
CA VAL A 468 64.33 53.72 -16.50
C VAL A 468 64.08 53.41 -15.01
N GLN A 469 65.11 53.01 -14.27
CA GLN A 469 65.01 52.77 -12.82
C GLN A 469 64.54 54.02 -12.04
N ASP A 470 65.15 55.18 -12.31
CA ASP A 470 64.78 56.45 -11.68
C ASP A 470 63.32 56.85 -12.04
N THR A 471 62.88 56.53 -13.25
CA THR A 471 61.50 56.77 -13.72
C THR A 471 60.51 55.87 -12.97
N VAL A 472 60.80 54.58 -12.82
CA VAL A 472 59.94 53.65 -12.05
C VAL A 472 59.89 54.06 -10.57
N LEU A 473 61.02 54.46 -9.97
CA LEU A 473 61.05 54.94 -8.59
C LEU A 473 60.25 56.23 -8.39
N GLN A 474 60.24 57.13 -9.38
CA GLN A 474 59.43 58.35 -9.31
C GLN A 474 57.94 58.01 -9.41
N LEU A 475 57.54 57.20 -10.39
CA LEU A 475 56.14 56.77 -10.54
C LEU A 475 55.63 56.00 -9.31
N SER A 476 56.48 55.18 -8.69
CA SER A 476 56.17 54.50 -7.43
C SER A 476 55.94 55.46 -6.26
N LYS A 477 56.67 56.58 -6.19
CA LYS A 477 56.46 57.59 -5.15
C LYS A 477 55.17 58.38 -5.40
N ASP A 478 54.89 58.69 -6.65
CA ASP A 478 53.65 59.37 -7.03
C ASP A 478 52.44 58.48 -6.65
N TYR A 479 52.53 57.17 -6.91
CA TYR A 479 51.57 56.18 -6.45
C TYR A 479 51.40 56.17 -4.91
N GLU A 480 52.51 56.14 -4.17
CA GLU A 480 52.49 56.18 -2.70
C GLU A 480 51.81 57.44 -2.16
N THR A 481 51.99 58.58 -2.82
CA THR A 481 51.33 59.84 -2.42
C THR A 481 49.83 59.85 -2.70
N GLU A 482 49.39 59.15 -3.75
CA GLU A 482 47.99 59.08 -4.15
C GLU A 482 47.20 58.06 -3.32
N PHE A 483 47.76 56.85 -3.12
CA PHE A 483 47.07 55.73 -2.47
C PHE A 483 47.43 55.54 -0.99
N GLY A 484 48.47 56.21 -0.49
CA GLY A 484 48.86 56.18 0.93
C GLY A 484 49.55 54.89 1.38
N HIS A 485 49.93 54.01 0.46
CA HIS A 485 50.68 52.79 0.73
C HIS A 485 51.72 52.50 -0.36
N GLN A 486 52.72 51.67 -0.03
CA GLN A 486 53.85 51.35 -0.93
C GLN A 486 53.39 50.57 -2.15
N PHE A 487 54.03 50.85 -3.29
CA PHE A 487 53.91 50.02 -4.49
C PHE A 487 54.81 48.78 -4.33
N LEU A 488 54.25 47.60 -4.56
CA LEU A 488 54.93 46.32 -4.39
C LEU A 488 55.14 45.65 -5.75
N ILE A 489 56.33 45.09 -5.96
CA ILE A 489 56.70 44.24 -7.10
C ILE A 489 57.08 42.88 -6.52
N GLU A 490 56.36 41.84 -6.92
CA GLU A 490 56.52 40.47 -6.40
C GLU A 490 56.41 40.40 -4.86
N GLY A 491 55.64 41.32 -4.26
CA GLY A 491 55.46 41.44 -2.81
C GLY A 491 56.54 42.26 -2.08
N VAL A 492 57.47 42.88 -2.80
CA VAL A 492 58.59 43.66 -2.22
C VAL A 492 58.52 45.12 -2.69
N PRO A 493 58.86 46.12 -1.86
CA PRO A 493 58.90 47.52 -2.30
C PRO A 493 59.85 47.72 -3.49
N VAL A 494 59.50 48.62 -4.41
CA VAL A 494 60.24 48.84 -5.69
C VAL A 494 61.75 49.06 -5.49
N GLN A 495 62.14 49.82 -4.46
CA GLN A 495 63.55 50.10 -4.18
C GLN A 495 64.30 48.83 -3.75
N ASP A 496 63.66 48.00 -2.93
CA ASP A 496 64.24 46.76 -2.43
C ASP A 496 64.30 45.71 -3.54
N PHE A 497 63.30 45.66 -4.42
CA PHE A 497 63.33 44.83 -5.62
C PHE A 497 64.57 45.10 -6.48
N PHE A 498 64.88 46.36 -6.79
CA PHE A 498 66.09 46.71 -7.55
C PHE A 498 67.39 46.38 -6.81
N ASN A 499 67.41 46.55 -5.48
CA ASN A 499 68.56 46.18 -4.66
C ASN A 499 68.80 44.66 -4.70
N HIS A 500 67.73 43.88 -4.56
CA HIS A 500 67.77 42.42 -4.64
C HIS A 500 68.26 41.94 -6.00
N GLU A 501 67.76 42.47 -7.11
CA GLU A 501 68.23 42.09 -8.45
C GLU A 501 69.72 42.38 -8.67
N LYS A 502 70.19 43.53 -8.18
CA LYS A 502 71.60 43.90 -8.24
C LYS A 502 72.48 43.02 -7.34
N GLU A 503 71.99 42.66 -6.17
CA GLU A 503 72.67 41.76 -5.24
C GLU A 503 72.76 40.35 -5.85
N ASN A 504 71.65 39.80 -6.35
CA ASN A 504 71.57 38.51 -7.03
C ASN A 504 72.60 38.44 -8.17
N TYR A 505 72.63 39.45 -9.03
CA TYR A 505 73.61 39.53 -10.11
C TYR A 505 75.07 39.61 -9.64
N SER A 506 75.32 40.33 -8.53
CA SER A 506 76.66 40.41 -7.94
C SER A 506 77.11 39.06 -7.37
N GLN A 507 76.20 38.35 -6.69
CA GLN A 507 76.43 37.00 -6.18
C GLN A 507 76.67 36.00 -7.32
N GLU A 508 75.89 36.03 -8.39
CA GLU A 508 76.11 35.21 -9.59
C GLU A 508 77.50 35.44 -10.20
N LYS A 509 77.94 36.70 -10.29
CA LYS A 509 79.29 37.03 -10.78
C LYS A 509 80.39 36.49 -9.85
N GLU A 510 80.21 36.56 -8.55
CA GLU A 510 81.17 36.01 -7.58
C GLU A 510 81.23 34.46 -7.67
N ILE A 511 80.09 33.80 -7.83
CA ILE A 511 80.02 32.34 -8.04
C ILE A 511 80.71 31.96 -9.35
N GLU A 512 80.48 32.68 -10.44
CA GLU A 512 81.10 32.42 -11.74
C GLU A 512 82.62 32.65 -11.71
N LYS A 513 83.08 33.69 -11.00
CA LYS A 513 84.52 33.91 -10.75
C LYS A 513 85.12 32.75 -9.95
N ALA A 514 84.44 32.29 -8.89
CA ALA A 514 84.90 31.19 -8.08
C ALA A 514 84.97 29.87 -8.88
N ARG A 515 83.97 29.57 -9.71
CA ARG A 515 83.97 28.42 -10.64
C ARG A 515 85.15 28.48 -11.60
N LYS A 516 85.45 29.65 -12.17
CA LYS A 516 86.61 29.84 -13.06
C LYS A 516 87.95 29.69 -12.35
N GLN A 517 88.06 30.06 -11.07
CA GLN A 517 89.27 29.86 -10.26
C GLN A 517 89.50 28.38 -9.92
N LEU A 518 88.44 27.67 -9.55
CA LEU A 518 88.46 26.22 -9.33
C LEU A 518 88.84 25.44 -10.60
N ALA A 519 88.29 25.82 -11.76
CA ALA A 519 88.64 25.23 -13.05
C ALA A 519 90.11 25.47 -13.47
N ARG A 520 90.78 26.47 -12.87
CA ARG A 520 92.20 26.79 -13.07
C ARG A 520 93.12 26.22 -11.98
N GLY A 521 92.59 25.38 -11.08
CA GLY A 521 93.37 24.72 -10.02
C GLY A 521 93.78 25.62 -8.85
N GLN A 522 93.15 26.80 -8.70
CA GLN A 522 93.42 27.74 -7.59
C GLN A 522 92.34 27.61 -6.51
N THR A 523 92.72 27.54 -5.24
CA THR A 523 91.77 27.50 -4.10
C THR A 523 91.21 28.90 -3.82
N PRO A 524 89.87 29.09 -3.79
CA PRO A 524 89.28 30.40 -3.51
C PRO A 524 89.53 30.82 -2.05
N THR A 525 89.98 32.07 -1.86
CA THR A 525 90.50 32.64 -0.60
C THR A 525 89.45 33.23 0.34
N THR A 526 88.15 32.97 0.12
CA THR A 526 87.07 33.59 0.91
C THR A 526 86.12 32.54 1.50
N SER A 527 85.94 32.56 2.83
CA SER A 527 85.17 31.56 3.60
C SER A 527 83.69 31.46 3.20
N HIS A 528 83.07 32.56 2.79
CA HIS A 528 81.67 32.59 2.32
C HIS A 528 81.47 31.86 0.99
N VAL A 529 82.46 31.91 0.10
CA VAL A 529 82.44 31.27 -1.23
C VAL A 529 82.61 29.75 -1.10
N GLN A 530 83.43 29.30 -0.15
CA GLN A 530 83.60 27.86 0.14
C GLN A 530 82.33 27.21 0.73
N ALA A 531 81.55 27.95 1.53
CA ALA A 531 80.30 27.45 2.11
C ALA A 531 79.19 27.26 1.05
N ASN A 532 79.04 28.19 0.11
CA ASN A 532 78.05 28.09 -0.97
C ASN A 532 78.41 27.02 -2.02
N ILE A 533 79.70 26.83 -2.31
CA ILE A 533 80.17 25.76 -3.21
C ILE A 533 79.98 24.38 -2.58
N LYS A 534 80.24 24.23 -1.26
CA LYS A 534 79.94 22.99 -0.52
C LYS A 534 78.44 22.67 -0.47
N ARG A 535 77.56 23.68 -0.36
CA ARG A 535 76.10 23.47 -0.37
C ARG A 535 75.60 22.90 -1.71
N LEU A 536 76.23 23.28 -2.83
CA LEU A 536 75.90 22.78 -4.18
C LEU A 536 76.53 21.40 -4.48
N GLU A 537 77.71 21.08 -3.93
CA GLU A 537 78.31 19.74 -4.07
C GLU A 537 77.59 18.66 -3.25
N ILE A 538 76.97 19.02 -2.12
CA ILE A 538 76.17 18.08 -1.31
C ILE A 538 74.83 17.74 -2.00
N SER A 539 74.30 18.64 -2.84
CA SER A 539 73.06 18.39 -3.59
C SER A 539 73.24 17.50 -4.84
N SER A 540 74.47 17.16 -5.23
CA SER A 540 74.77 16.38 -6.44
C SER A 540 75.38 14.99 -6.16
N LYS A 541 75.41 14.55 -4.90
CA LYS A 541 75.78 13.18 -4.53
C LYS A 541 74.68 12.51 -3.71
N THR A 542 73.79 11.82 -4.42
CA THR A 542 73.00 10.72 -3.86
C THR A 542 73.92 9.65 -3.26
N PRO A 543 73.56 9.09 -2.09
CA PRO A 543 73.87 7.69 -1.80
C PRO A 543 72.60 6.89 -1.50
N GLY A 544 72.44 5.79 -2.24
CA GLY A 544 72.07 4.48 -1.72
C GLY A 544 70.91 4.33 -0.74
N ARG A 545 69.75 3.96 -1.31
CA ARG A 545 68.84 2.88 -0.89
C ARG A 545 69.39 1.92 0.19
N GLN A 546 68.78 1.92 1.38
CA GLN A 546 68.43 0.71 2.15
C GLN A 546 67.08 0.90 2.85
N GLN A 547 66.28 -0.17 2.81
CA GLN A 547 64.87 -0.28 3.23
C GLN A 547 64.74 -0.46 4.76
N THR A 548 63.62 0.03 5.35
CA THR A 548 62.70 -0.77 6.19
C THR A 548 61.35 -0.04 6.45
N ASN A 549 60.28 -0.63 5.90
CA ASN A 549 58.88 -0.84 6.35
C ASN A 549 57.97 0.19 7.07
N LEU A 550 56.69 0.08 6.65
CA LEU A 550 55.38 0.53 7.21
C LEU A 550 54.96 1.98 6.86
N GLY A 551 53.77 2.30 6.32
CA GLY A 551 52.59 1.56 5.89
C GLY A 551 51.66 2.48 5.08
N LYS A 552 50.76 1.86 4.30
CA LYS A 552 49.76 2.37 3.33
C LYS A 552 49.13 3.76 3.60
N GLU A 553 49.04 4.61 2.57
CA GLU A 553 47.79 5.15 2.02
C GLU A 553 47.96 5.90 0.68
N THR A 554 46.89 5.80 -0.11
CA THR A 554 46.53 6.18 -1.49
C THR A 554 47.22 7.33 -2.24
N GLU A 555 47.40 7.08 -3.55
CA GLU A 555 47.98 7.92 -4.60
C GLU A 555 47.13 9.13 -5.01
N ILE A 556 47.75 10.32 -5.10
CA ILE A 556 47.37 11.41 -6.02
C ILE A 556 48.66 11.91 -6.67
N LYS A 557 48.71 11.89 -8.01
CA LYS A 557 49.86 12.34 -8.83
C LYS A 557 49.90 13.87 -8.92
N PRO A 558 51.05 14.54 -8.72
CA PRO A 558 51.26 15.89 -9.20
C PRO A 558 51.86 15.87 -10.61
N THR A 559 51.17 16.52 -11.55
CA THR A 559 51.62 16.73 -12.93
C THR A 559 52.69 17.82 -12.98
N THR A 560 53.66 17.61 -13.85
CA THR A 560 54.87 18.39 -14.16
C THR A 560 54.66 19.88 -14.48
N PRO A 561 55.74 20.70 -14.37
CA PRO A 561 55.70 22.15 -14.53
C PRO A 561 55.81 22.63 -15.98
N PHE A 562 55.12 23.75 -16.20
CA PHE A 562 55.23 24.83 -17.18
C PHE A 562 56.34 24.77 -18.26
N ARG A 563 55.90 24.99 -19.50
CA ARG A 563 56.71 25.37 -20.67
C ARG A 563 56.00 26.55 -21.36
N PRO A 564 56.60 27.73 -21.52
CA PRO A 564 55.99 28.79 -22.32
C PRO A 564 56.27 28.54 -23.81
N ALA A 565 55.23 28.69 -24.64
CA ALA A 565 55.34 28.69 -26.09
C ALA A 565 54.92 30.06 -26.64
N SER A 566 55.87 30.73 -27.29
CA SER A 566 55.60 31.86 -28.18
C SER A 566 55.33 31.38 -29.61
N ALA A 567 54.60 32.23 -30.35
CA ALA A 567 54.53 32.39 -31.80
C ALA A 567 53.36 31.75 -32.58
N VAL A 568 52.33 32.58 -32.77
CA VAL A 568 51.74 33.01 -34.06
C VAL A 568 52.24 32.26 -35.30
N HIS A 569 51.30 31.64 -36.03
CA HIS A 569 51.38 31.50 -37.49
C HIS A 569 50.08 32.00 -38.13
N LYS A 570 50.23 33.03 -38.97
CA LYS A 570 49.26 33.45 -39.97
C LYS A 570 49.01 32.29 -40.95
N ARG A 571 47.73 31.94 -41.15
CA ARG A 571 47.07 31.99 -42.47
C ARG A 571 45.57 31.93 -42.29
#